data_AF-A0A3A3GNB6-F1
#
_entry.id   AF-A0A3A3GNB6-F1
#
_cell.length_a   1.000
_cell.length_b   1.000
_cell.length_c   1.000
_cell.angle_alpha   90.00
_cell.angle_beta   90.00
_cell.angle_gamma   90.00
#
_symmetry.space_group_name_H-M   'P 1'
#
loop_
_entity.id
_entity.type
_entity.pdbx_description
1 polymer ?
#
loop_
_entity_poly.entity_id
_entity_poly.type
_entity_poly.pdbx_seq_one_letter_code
_entity_poly.pdbx_strand_id
1 'polypeptide(L)' 'MESPLALQKHHITSAAFTFVEGDHIMYNQGFGYAALEKKVPVSPDKTMFRVASISNCLPERPSCS' A
#
# COMPACT_ATOMS: atom_id res chain seq x y z
N MET A 1 -12.88 -10.09 7.74
CA MET A 1 -12.37 -11.49 7.74
C MET A 1 -12.17 -11.80 6.27
N GLU A 2 -10.99 -11.95 5.69
CA GLU A 2 -9.69 -12.45 6.15
C GLU A 2 -8.56 -11.72 5.41
N SER A 3 -7.54 -11.27 6.13
CA SER A 3 -6.21 -10.94 5.58
C SER A 3 -5.04 -11.08 6.58
N PRO A 4 -5.20 -11.56 7.84
CA PRO A 4 -4.03 -11.94 8.65
C PRO A 4 -3.29 -13.18 8.10
N LEU A 5 -3.99 -14.11 7.44
CA LEU A 5 -3.44 -15.42 7.06
C LEU A 5 -2.36 -15.33 5.98
N ALA A 6 -2.56 -14.50 4.95
CA ALA A 6 -1.56 -14.31 3.90
C ALA A 6 -0.29 -13.63 4.43
N LEU A 7 -0.44 -12.63 5.31
CA LEU A 7 0.70 -11.92 5.90
C LEU A 7 1.51 -12.83 6.84
N GLN A 8 0.84 -13.62 7.68
CA GLN A 8 1.51 -14.57 8.58
C GLN A 8 2.23 -15.69 7.81
N LYS A 9 1.61 -16.23 6.75
CA LYS A 9 2.17 -17.33 5.97
C LYS A 9 3.42 -16.93 5.18
N HIS A 10 3.52 -15.67 4.77
CA HIS A 10 4.61 -15.16 3.94
C HIS A 10 5.60 -14.26 4.70
N HIS A 11 5.52 -14.19 6.04
CA HIS A 11 6.34 -13.30 6.87
C HIS A 11 6.32 -11.83 6.42
N ILE A 12 5.16 -11.36 5.95
CA ILE A 12 4.99 -9.98 5.52
C ILE A 12 4.61 -9.12 6.73
N THR A 13 5.48 -8.16 7.06
CA THR A 13 5.36 -7.32 8.25
C THR A 13 4.28 -6.25 8.14
N SER A 14 4.02 -5.78 6.91
CA SER A 14 3.14 -4.65 6.63
C SER A 14 2.60 -4.71 5.22
N ALA A 15 1.35 -4.29 5.03
CA ALA A 15 0.74 -4.15 3.73
C ALA A 15 -0.35 -3.08 3.77
N ALA A 16 -0.61 -2.40 2.66
CA ALA A 16 -1.77 -1.55 2.47
C ALA A 16 -2.57 -2.07 1.28
N PHE A 17 -3.89 -2.05 1.37
CA PHE A 17 -4.76 -2.48 0.28
C PHE A 17 -5.92 -1.51 0.12
N THR A 18 -6.09 -1.04 -1.11
CA THR A 18 -7.15 -0.12 -1.51
C THR A 18 -7.88 -0.72 -2.71
N PHE A 19 -9.21 -0.86 -2.60
CA PHE A 19 -10.07 -1.31 -3.70
C PHE A 19 -10.90 -0.13 -4.19
N VAL A 20 -10.78 0.15 -5.49
CA VAL A 20 -11.43 1.26 -6.17
C VAL A 20 -12.34 0.69 -7.24
N GLU A 21 -13.59 1.17 -7.27
CA GLU A 21 -14.56 0.83 -8.30
C GLU A 21 -15.12 2.15 -8.88
N GLY A 22 -14.87 2.37 -10.17
CA GLY A 22 -15.12 3.67 -10.81
C GLY A 22 -14.31 4.78 -10.14
N ASP A 23 -15.00 5.80 -9.65
CA ASP A 23 -14.41 6.96 -8.96
C ASP A 23 -14.48 6.87 -7.42
N HIS A 24 -14.94 5.74 -6.89
CA HIS A 24 -15.14 5.57 -5.45
C HIS A 24 -14.17 4.53 -4.86
N ILE A 25 -13.57 4.92 -3.73
CA ILE A 25 -12.79 3.99 -2.91
C ILE A 25 -13.77 3.19 -2.07
N MET A 26 -13.95 1.92 -2.43
CA MET A 26 -14.85 1.00 -1.72
C MET A 26 -14.19 0.41 -0.48
N TYR A 27 -12.86 0.30 -0.49
CA TYR A 27 -12.09 -0.22 0.63
C TYR A 27 -10.72 0.44 0.71
N ASN A 28 -10.29 0.81 1.90
CA ASN A 28 -8.97 1.37 2.15
C ASN A 28 -8.50 0.95 3.54
N GLN A 29 -7.60 -0.04 3.62
CA GLN A 29 -7.13 -0.56 4.90
C GLN A 29 -5.62 -0.82 4.90
N GLY A 30 -5.02 -0.55 6.05
CA GLY A 30 -3.64 -0.89 6.36
C GLY A 30 -3.57 -2.11 7.27
N PHE A 31 -2.60 -2.98 7.02
CA PHE A 31 -2.35 -4.20 7.78
C PHE A 31 -0.91 -4.22 8.29
N GLY A 32 -0.75 -4.67 9.54
CA GLY A 32 0.57 -4.74 10.18
C GLY A 32 1.12 -3.38 10.60
N TYR A 33 2.44 -3.26 10.66
CA TYR A 33 3.11 -2.10 11.21
C TYR A 33 4.08 -1.45 10.21
N ALA A 34 3.91 -0.15 9.96
CA ALA A 34 4.83 0.64 9.14
C ALA A 34 6.23 0.73 9.76
N ALA A 35 6.31 0.66 11.08
CA ALA A 35 7.57 0.56 11.82
C ALA A 35 7.39 -0.41 12.99
N LEU A 36 8.06 -1.58 12.94
CA LEU A 36 7.99 -2.60 13.98
C LEU A 36 8.48 -2.09 15.35
N GLU A 37 9.61 -1.37 15.34
CA GLU A 37 10.25 -0.85 16.55
C GLU A 37 9.34 0.14 17.30
N LYS A 38 8.62 0.98 16.54
CA LYS A 38 7.73 2.02 17.07
C LYS A 38 6.27 1.58 17.13
N LYS A 39 5.97 0.34 16.71
CA LYS A 39 4.61 -0.22 16.58
C LYS A 39 3.62 0.73 15.88
N VAL A 40 4.09 1.44 14.85
CA VAL A 40 3.24 2.39 14.11
C VAL A 40 2.36 1.57 13.16
N PRO A 41 1.03 1.63 13.27
CA PRO A 41 0.15 0.90 12.36
C PRO A 41 0.27 1.46 10.94
N VAL A 42 0.13 0.60 9.94
CA VAL A 42 0.06 1.06 8.54
C VAL A 42 -1.21 1.89 8.35
N SER A 43 -1.06 3.07 7.79
CA SER A 43 -2.16 3.91 7.31
C SER A 43 -2.02 4.06 5.80
N PRO A 44 -2.97 3.58 4.99
CA PRO A 44 -2.82 3.57 3.54
C PRO A 44 -2.57 4.97 2.94
N ASP A 45 -3.10 6.02 3.57
CA ASP A 45 -2.95 7.40 3.11
C ASP A 45 -1.66 8.10 3.58
N LYS A 46 -0.96 7.53 4.57
CA LYS A 46 0.20 8.18 5.22
C LYS A 46 1.48 7.34 5.17
N THR A 47 1.35 6.03 5.04
CA THR A 47 2.49 5.11 4.99
C THR A 47 3.02 5.03 3.57
N MET A 48 4.24 5.54 3.36
CA MET A 48 4.91 5.46 2.07
C MET A 48 5.61 4.11 1.91
N PHE A 49 5.38 3.45 0.77
CA PHE A 49 6.08 2.23 0.37
C PHE A 49 7.05 2.51 -0.77
N ARG A 50 8.16 1.77 -0.82
CA ARG A 50 9.09 1.82 -1.95
C ARG A 50 8.56 0.94 -3.08
N VAL A 51 7.99 1.57 -4.11
CA VAL A 51 7.23 0.87 -5.17
C VAL A 51 8.09 0.33 -6.33
N ALA A 52 9.42 0.49 -6.28
CA ALA A 52 10.40 -0.05 -7.25
C ALA A 52 9.90 0.07 -8.71
N SER A 53 9.78 -1.04 -9.44
CA SER A 53 9.42 -1.08 -10.88
C SER A 53 8.02 -0.58 -11.21
N ILE A 54 7.12 -0.41 -10.23
CA ILE A 54 5.80 0.22 -10.48
C ILE A 54 5.99 1.68 -10.93
N SER A 55 7.07 2.32 -10.50
CA SER A 55 7.42 3.68 -10.92
C SER A 55 7.63 3.80 -12.43
N ASN A 56 7.93 2.71 -13.14
CA ASN A 56 8.11 2.71 -14.60
C ASN A 56 6.79 2.90 -15.35
N CYS A 57 5.65 2.60 -14.72
CA CYS A 57 4.34 2.84 -15.29
C CYS A 57 3.88 4.30 -15.13
N LEU A 58 4.62 5.12 -14.37
CA LEU A 58 4.33 6.54 -14.31
C LEU A 58 4.78 7.19 -15.62
N PRO A 59 3.85 7.78 -16.40
CA PRO A 59 4.25 8.49 -17.61
C PRO A 59 5.15 9.65 -17.21
N GLU A 60 6.29 9.78 -17.87
CA GLU A 60 7.10 10.99 -17.78
C GLU A 60 6.23 12.16 -18.25
N ARG A 61 6.33 13.31 -17.56
CA ARG A 61 5.54 14.49 -17.92
C ARG A 61 5.78 14.78 -19.42
N PRO A 62 4.73 14.97 -20.23
CA PRO A 62 4.93 15.43 -21.59
C PRO A 62 5.62 16.80 -21.50
N SER A 63 6.85 16.86 -22.01
CA SER A 63 7.57 18.10 -22.26
C SER A 63 6.72 18.91 -23.24
N CYS A 64 5.92 19.85 -22.72
CA CYS A 64 5.28 20.84 -23.57
C CYS A 64 6.38 21.80 -24.07
N SER A 65 6.69 21.70 -25.36
CA SER A 65 7.31 22.80 -26.11
C SER A 65 6.24 23.78 -26.56
#